data_AF-A0AAD7SU43-F1
#
_entry.id   AF-A0AAD7SU43-F1
#
_cell.length_a   1.000
_cell.length_b   1.000
_cell.length_c   1.000
_cell.angle_alpha   90.00
_cell.angle_beta   90.00
_cell.angle_gamma   90.00
#
_symmetry.space_group_name_H-M   'P 1'
#
loop_
_entity.id
_entity.type
_entity.pdbx_description
1 polymer ?
#
loop_
_entity_poly.entity_id
_entity_poly.type
_entity_poly.pdbx_seq_one_letter_code
_entity_poly.pdbx_strand_id
1 'polypeptide(L)'
;MAQQPNLMGGVDNTRWLFIKELAKKHVIPLMQRHMEGSSHLQKVITKAMERCGVMKESHATTTQPQGQSGQGQKSKRCQLCRSAKDRKVSCWCSQCNAPICRDHSDKLVVVFCNKCMD
;
A
#
# COMPACT_ATOMS: atom_id res chain seq x y z
N MET A 1 4.53 -35.54 1.83
CA MET A 1 3.90 -34.70 2.86
C MET A 1 4.66 -34.95 4.15
N ALA A 2 5.59 -34.07 4.55
CA ALA A 2 6.39 -34.28 5.75
C ALA A 2 5.56 -33.87 6.97
N GLN A 3 5.06 -34.87 7.70
CA GLN A 3 4.45 -34.68 9.02
C GLN A 3 5.54 -34.17 9.96
N GLN A 4 5.34 -32.99 10.53
CA GLN A 4 6.17 -32.48 11.63
C GLN A 4 5.83 -33.32 12.87
N PRO A 5 6.80 -34.05 13.46
CA PRO A 5 6.52 -34.94 14.58
C PRO A 5 6.29 -34.09 15.84
N ASN A 6 5.25 -34.47 16.58
CA ASN A 6 4.98 -34.15 17.99
C ASN A 6 6.13 -33.42 18.72
N LEU A 7 6.01 -32.11 18.90
CA LEU A 7 6.88 -31.35 19.79
C LEU A 7 6.14 -31.10 21.12
N MET A 8 6.21 -32.11 22.01
CA MET A 8 6.21 -32.08 23.49
C MET A 8 5.43 -30.96 24.19
N GLY A 9 4.43 -31.20 25.05
CA GLY A 9 4.46 -32.10 26.18
C GLY A 9 5.03 -31.41 27.44
N GLY A 10 4.25 -30.52 28.07
CA GLY A 10 4.41 -30.00 29.45
C GLY A 10 5.76 -29.36 29.85
N VAL A 11 5.74 -28.12 30.34
CA VAL A 11 6.89 -27.36 30.92
C VAL A 11 7.86 -26.68 29.92
N ASP A 12 8.05 -27.20 28.71
CA ASP A 12 8.92 -26.57 27.67
C ASP A 12 8.27 -25.41 26.88
N ASN A 13 6.98 -25.16 27.10
CA ASN A 13 6.23 -24.14 26.36
C ASN A 13 6.72 -22.72 26.70
N THR A 14 7.07 -22.42 27.96
CA THR A 14 7.46 -21.06 28.37
C THR A 14 8.77 -20.62 27.74
N ARG A 15 9.80 -21.49 27.73
CA ARG A 15 11.08 -21.20 27.07
C ARG A 15 10.91 -21.06 25.56
N TRP A 16 10.11 -21.94 24.95
CA TRP A 16 9.82 -21.86 23.51
C TRP A 16 9.06 -20.57 23.16
N LEU A 17 8.04 -20.20 23.93
CA LEU A 17 7.30 -18.94 23.78
C LEU A 17 8.23 -17.74 23.95
N PHE A 18 9.11 -17.76 24.95
CA PHE A 18 10.07 -16.69 25.16
C PHE A 18 10.98 -16.50 23.94
N ILE A 19 11.57 -17.58 23.42
CA ILE A 19 12.44 -17.53 22.24
C ILE A 19 11.65 -17.08 21.01
N LYS A 20 10.42 -17.57 20.84
CA LYS A 20 9.53 -17.18 19.75
C LYS A 20 9.20 -15.68 19.78
N GLU A 21 8.85 -15.13 20.94
CA GLU A 21 8.55 -13.72 21.09
C GLU A 21 9.80 -12.85 20.94
N LEU A 22 10.96 -13.31 21.43
CA LEU A 22 12.25 -12.65 21.20
C LEU A 22 12.57 -12.57 19.70
N ALA A 23 12.47 -13.68 18.99
CA ALA A 23 12.71 -13.73 17.55
C ALA A 23 11.78 -12.78 16.79
N LYS A 24 10.49 -12.76 17.11
CA LYS A 24 9.53 -11.81 16.53
C LYS A 24 9.94 -10.36 16.75
N LYS A 25 10.31 -9.96 17.97
CA LYS A 25 10.73 -8.59 18.30
C LYS A 25 11.91 -8.12 17.45
N HIS A 26 12.83 -9.00 17.10
CA HIS A 26 13.97 -8.66 16.24
C HIS A 26 13.63 -8.64 14.75
N VAL A 27 12.80 -9.58 14.28
CA VAL A 27 12.56 -9.78 12.85
C VAL A 27 11.44 -8.88 12.32
N ILE A 28 10.42 -8.55 13.11
CA ILE A 28 9.30 -7.69 12.70
C ILE A 28 9.77 -6.31 12.18
N PRO A 29 10.66 -5.56 12.87
CA PRO A 29 11.16 -4.27 12.38
C PRO A 29 11.97 -4.37 11.08
N LEU A 30 12.58 -5.51 10.81
CA LEU A 30 13.28 -5.77 9.55
C LEU A 30 12.29 -6.04 8.42
N MET A 31 11.25 -6.84 8.69
CA MET A 31 10.17 -7.11 7.74
C MET A 31 9.39 -5.85 7.38
N GLN A 32 9.11 -4.96 8.35
CA GLN A 32 8.47 -3.66 8.12
C GLN A 32 9.27 -2.80 7.14
N ARG A 33 10.56 -2.58 7.42
CA ARG A 33 11.45 -1.81 6.53
C ARG A 33 11.56 -2.41 5.14
N HIS A 34 11.58 -3.74 5.02
CA HIS A 34 11.55 -4.43 3.72
C HIS A 34 10.27 -4.09 2.96
N MET A 35 9.10 -4.18 3.61
CA MET A 35 7.81 -3.88 3.01
C MET A 35 7.63 -2.41 2.60
N GLU A 36 8.20 -1.49 3.34
CA GLU A 36 8.16 -0.05 3.04
C GLU A 36 9.09 0.32 1.87
N GLY A 37 10.32 -0.22 1.87
CA GLY A 37 11.35 0.12 0.88
C GLY A 37 11.20 -0.58 -0.48
N SER A 38 10.39 -1.65 -0.57
CA SER A 38 10.30 -2.46 -1.79
C SER A 38 8.96 -2.28 -2.51
N SER A 39 8.97 -1.58 -3.65
CA SER A 39 7.79 -1.41 -4.52
C SER A 39 7.38 -2.69 -5.25
N HIS A 40 8.26 -3.68 -5.36
CA HIS A 40 8.06 -4.91 -6.15
C HIS A 40 8.18 -6.20 -5.33
N LEU A 41 7.80 -6.16 -4.06
CA LEU A 41 7.80 -7.36 -3.23
C LEU A 41 6.81 -8.39 -3.78
N GLN A 42 7.24 -9.66 -3.88
CA GLN A 42 6.36 -10.72 -4.36
C GLN A 42 5.15 -10.87 -3.44
N LYS A 43 3.96 -11.01 -4.03
CA LYS A 43 2.69 -11.11 -3.28
C LYS A 43 2.68 -12.22 -2.22
N VAL A 44 3.40 -13.32 -2.47
CA VAL A 44 3.52 -14.43 -1.53
C VAL A 44 4.28 -14.00 -0.27
N ILE A 45 5.35 -13.22 -0.46
CA ILE A 45 6.17 -12.69 0.64
C ILE A 45 5.37 -11.66 1.43
N THR A 46 4.65 -10.75 0.75
CA THR A 46 3.75 -9.78 1.40
C THR A 46 2.71 -10.48 2.27
N LYS A 47 2.01 -11.50 1.73
CA LYS A 47 1.02 -12.28 2.50
C LYS A 47 1.62 -13.03 3.68
N ALA A 48 2.85 -13.53 3.55
CA ALA A 48 3.55 -14.18 4.65
C ALA A 48 3.90 -13.17 5.76
N MET A 49 4.37 -11.99 5.39
CA MET A 49 4.67 -10.90 6.34
C MET A 49 3.41 -10.40 7.06
N GLU A 50 2.28 -10.26 6.36
CA GLU A 50 0.98 -9.91 6.95
C GLU A 50 0.53 -10.90 8.02
N ARG A 51 0.73 -12.21 7.79
CA ARG A 51 0.42 -13.26 8.78
C ARG A 51 1.29 -13.18 10.03
N CYS A 52 2.45 -12.54 9.94
CA CYS A 52 3.33 -12.27 11.07
C CYS A 52 2.99 -10.94 11.80
N GLY A 53 1.91 -10.25 11.39
CA GLY A 53 1.49 -8.97 11.96
C GLY A 53 2.20 -7.76 11.34
N VAL A 54 2.95 -7.96 10.25
CA VAL A 54 3.61 -6.88 9.52
C VAL A 54 2.64 -6.38 8.45
N MET A 55 1.89 -5.36 8.80
CA MET A 55 1.04 -4.68 7.84
C MET A 55 1.84 -3.55 7.21
N LYS A 56 1.70 -3.40 5.89
CA LYS A 56 2.07 -2.14 5.26
C LYS A 56 1.12 -1.12 5.88
N GLU A 57 1.64 -0.13 6.60
CA GLU A 57 0.85 1.04 6.98
C GLU A 57 0.38 1.68 5.68
N SER A 58 -0.80 1.24 5.26
CA SER A 58 -1.63 1.98 4.35
C SER A 58 -2.11 3.09 5.26
N HIS A 59 -1.45 4.25 5.22
CA HIS A 59 -2.07 5.46 5.73
C HIS A 59 -3.52 5.43 5.27
N ALA A 60 -4.44 5.31 6.23
CA ALA A 60 -5.85 5.19 5.94
C ALA A 60 -6.27 6.45 5.18
N THR A 61 -6.36 6.35 3.87
CA THR A 61 -7.32 7.12 3.10
C THR A 61 -8.35 6.11 2.64
N THR A 62 -9.48 6.11 3.36
CA THR A 62 -10.83 5.88 2.85
C THR A 62 -10.92 5.21 1.49
N THR A 63 -11.43 3.98 1.51
CA THR A 63 -12.25 3.35 0.47
C THR A 63 -11.73 3.49 -0.97
N GLN A 64 -10.86 2.56 -1.37
CA GLN A 64 -10.72 2.20 -2.78
C GLN A 64 -11.87 1.28 -3.22
N PRO A 65 -12.58 1.58 -4.32
CA PRO A 65 -12.94 0.58 -5.29
C PRO A 65 -11.80 0.45 -6.29
N GLN A 66 -11.12 -0.68 -6.20
CA GLN A 66 -10.17 -1.19 -7.18
C GLN A 66 -10.84 -1.23 -8.56
N GLY A 67 -10.17 -0.66 -9.56
CA GLY A 67 -10.66 -0.62 -10.94
C GLY A 67 -10.99 -2.00 -11.49
N GLN A 68 -12.23 -2.15 -11.96
CA GLN A 68 -12.58 -3.19 -12.91
C GLN A 68 -11.97 -2.84 -14.26
N SER A 69 -11.09 -3.72 -14.70
CA SER A 69 -10.68 -3.91 -16.08
C SER A 69 -11.87 -4.27 -16.95
N GLY A 70 -12.04 -3.56 -18.08
CA GLY A 70 -12.94 -3.95 -19.16
C GLY A 70 -13.92 -2.86 -19.56
N GLN A 71 -13.92 -2.53 -20.86
CA GLN A 71 -14.82 -1.63 -21.58
C GLN A 71 -14.47 -0.13 -21.49
N GLY A 72 -14.37 0.48 -22.68
CA GLY A 72 -13.83 1.82 -22.90
C GLY A 72 -14.55 2.90 -22.11
N GLN A 73 -13.97 3.32 -20.99
CA GLN A 73 -14.35 4.55 -20.33
C GLN A 73 -13.59 5.72 -20.96
N LYS A 74 -14.36 6.68 -21.49
CA LYS A 74 -13.87 7.94 -22.04
C LYS A 74 -12.78 8.53 -21.14
N SER A 75 -11.64 8.92 -21.74
CA SER A 75 -10.52 9.53 -21.04
C SER A 75 -11.01 10.62 -20.09
N LYS A 76 -10.75 10.46 -18.78
CA LYS A 76 -11.07 11.48 -17.79
C LYS A 76 -10.25 12.74 -18.09
N ARG A 77 -10.87 13.92 -18.04
CA ARG A 77 -10.25 15.24 -18.32
C ARG A 77 -9.53 15.77 -17.09
N CYS A 78 -8.49 16.59 -17.27
CA CYS A 78 -7.85 17.23 -16.12
C CYS A 78 -8.79 18.28 -15.49
N GLN A 79 -8.98 18.25 -14.17
CA GLN A 79 -9.82 19.21 -13.44
C GLN A 79 -9.27 20.64 -13.40
N LEU A 80 -7.99 20.82 -13.72
CA LEU A 80 -7.31 22.12 -13.71
C LEU A 80 -7.15 22.70 -15.13
N CYS A 81 -7.26 21.87 -16.17
CA CYS A 81 -7.19 22.35 -17.55
C CYS A 81 -8.48 23.10 -17.94
N ARG A 82 -8.32 24.24 -18.60
CA ARG A 82 -9.45 24.87 -19.32
C ARG A 82 -9.86 23.98 -20.49
N SER A 83 -11.16 23.93 -20.80
CA SER A 83 -11.71 22.98 -21.76
C SER A 83 -11.06 23.00 -23.15
N ALA A 84 -10.51 24.14 -23.58
CA ALA A 84 -9.85 24.31 -24.88
C ALA A 84 -8.39 23.81 -24.92
N LYS A 85 -7.77 23.54 -23.77
CA LYS A 85 -6.36 23.10 -23.64
C LYS A 85 -6.24 21.92 -22.70
N ASP A 86 -7.14 20.96 -22.85
CA ASP A 86 -7.14 19.77 -22.02
C ASP A 86 -5.93 18.90 -22.34
N ARG A 87 -5.32 18.35 -21.28
CA ARG A 87 -4.11 17.55 -21.39
C ARG A 87 -4.35 16.20 -20.77
N LYS A 88 -3.62 15.20 -21.28
CA LYS A 88 -3.69 13.84 -20.77
C LYS A 88 -3.40 13.81 -19.27
N VAL A 89 -4.26 13.12 -18.53
CA VAL A 89 -4.13 12.89 -17.09
C VAL A 89 -2.93 12.01 -16.84
N SER A 90 -2.13 12.37 -15.83
CA SER A 90 -0.94 11.62 -15.40
C SER A 90 -0.97 11.28 -13.93
N CYS A 91 -1.74 12.00 -13.12
CA CYS A 91 -1.82 11.82 -11.68
C CYS A 91 -3.21 12.19 -11.14
N TRP A 92 -3.37 12.05 -9.82
CA TRP A 92 -4.63 12.32 -9.13
C TRP A 92 -4.40 13.21 -7.90
N CYS A 93 -5.38 14.04 -7.58
CA CYS A 93 -5.36 14.87 -6.37
C CYS A 93 -5.29 14.00 -5.12
N SER A 94 -4.41 14.37 -4.18
CA SER A 94 -4.19 13.63 -2.93
C SER A 94 -5.40 13.63 -1.98
N GLN A 95 -6.29 14.63 -2.07
CA GLN A 95 -7.48 14.74 -1.21
C GLN A 95 -8.75 14.21 -1.88
N CYS A 96 -9.02 14.64 -3.11
CA CYS A 96 -10.30 14.41 -3.80
C CYS A 96 -10.23 13.35 -4.91
N ASN A 97 -9.04 12.79 -5.18
CA ASN A 97 -8.77 11.86 -6.29
C ASN A 97 -9.22 12.39 -7.67
N ALA A 98 -9.27 13.72 -7.84
CA ALA A 98 -9.55 14.34 -9.13
C ALA A 98 -8.42 14.08 -10.13
N PRO A 99 -8.74 13.81 -11.41
CA PRO A 99 -7.75 13.65 -12.47
C PRO A 99 -6.97 14.95 -12.75
N ILE A 100 -5.64 14.87 -12.72
CA ILE A 100 -4.72 16.00 -12.94
C ILE A 100 -3.67 15.63 -14.01
N CYS A 101 -3.33 16.58 -14.87
CA CYS A 101 -2.31 16.40 -15.92
C CYS A 101 -0.91 16.77 -15.41
N ARG A 102 0.11 16.31 -16.14
CA ARG A 102 1.52 16.42 -15.73
C ARG A 102 1.98 17.86 -15.54
N ASP A 103 1.57 18.74 -16.44
CA ASP A 103 1.87 20.18 -16.34
C ASP A 103 1.34 20.82 -15.05
N HIS A 104 0.23 20.32 -14.52
CA HIS A 104 -0.34 20.84 -13.28
C HIS A 104 0.23 20.15 -12.04
N SER A 105 0.67 18.89 -12.13
CA SER A 105 1.41 18.26 -11.03
C SER A 105 2.78 18.87 -10.83
N ASP A 106 3.49 19.16 -11.92
CA ASP A 106 4.89 19.62 -11.84
C ASP A 106 5.00 21.05 -11.32
N LYS A 107 3.90 21.82 -11.38
CA LYS A 107 3.82 23.19 -10.84
C LYS A 107 3.37 23.24 -9.37
N LEU A 108 2.84 22.15 -8.84
CA LEU A 108 2.29 22.08 -7.49
C LEU A 108 3.20 21.19 -6.64
N VAL A 109 3.87 21.78 -5.63
CA VAL A 109 4.67 21.03 -4.64
C VAL A 109 3.82 19.96 -3.93
N VAL A 110 2.50 20.20 -3.83
CA VAL A 110 1.49 19.23 -3.41
C VAL A 110 0.28 19.33 -4.36
N VAL A 111 -0.10 18.20 -4.97
CA VAL A 111 -1.10 18.16 -6.03
C VAL A 111 -2.53 18.19 -5.45
N PHE A 112 -3.12 19.39 -5.36
CA PHE A 112 -4.52 19.61 -5.01
C PHE A 112 -5.39 19.97 -6.23
N CYS A 113 -6.67 19.58 -6.19
CA CYS A 113 -7.67 20.01 -7.16
C CYS A 113 -8.26 21.36 -6.76
N ASN A 114 -8.87 22.12 -7.68
CA ASN A 114 -9.49 23.41 -7.35
C ASN A 114 -10.47 23.32 -6.17
N LYS A 115 -11.20 22.20 -6.04
CA LYS A 115 -12.13 21.97 -4.92
C LYS A 115 -11.47 21.79 -3.54
N CYS A 116 -10.16 21.54 -3.52
CA CYS A 116 -9.37 21.30 -2.31
C CYS A 116 -8.36 22.43 -2.06
N MET A 117 -8.35 23.45 -2.92
CA MET A 117 -7.56 24.66 -2.70
C MET A 117 -8.34 25.74 -1.95
N ASP A 118 -9.68 25.66 -1.97
CA ASP A 118 -10.60 26.41 -1.11
C ASP A 118 -10.85 25.65 0.20
#